data_AF-Q8ERN8-F1
#
_entry.id   AF-Q8ERN8-F1
#
_cell.length_a   1.000
_cell.length_b   1.000
_cell.length_c   1.000
_cell.angle_alpha   90.00
_cell.angle_beta   90.00
_cell.angle_gamma   90.00
#
_symmetry.space_group_name_H-M   'P 1'
#
loop_
_entity.id
_entity.type
_entity.pdbx_description
1 polymer ?
#
loop_
_entity_poly.entity_id
_entity_poly.type
_entity_poly.pdbx_seq_one_letter_code
_entity_poly.pdbx_strand_id
1 'polypeptide(L)'
;MKDGVLYNLELVLKQKWIVLSIISFLVGLLLWVPNFINDFGYGYWLWTFLIGPIGVVFGYLARSIVAIVLNTFITFSFFIFMFIGSLWESIY
;
A
#
# COMPACT_ATOMS: atom_id res chain seq x y z
N MET A 1 -0.47 27.41 -23.40
CA MET A 1 0.60 27.47 -22.38
C MET A 1 -0.07 27.32 -21.04
N LYS A 2 0.25 26.30 -20.23
CA LYS A 2 -0.18 26.31 -18.82
C LYS A 2 0.67 27.36 -18.12
N ASP A 3 0.05 28.33 -17.49
CA ASP A 3 0.72 29.39 -16.74
C ASP A 3 1.68 28.75 -15.73
N GLY A 4 2.90 29.29 -15.58
CA GLY A 4 3.94 28.68 -14.74
C GLY A 4 3.49 28.44 -13.29
N VAL A 5 2.52 29.21 -12.79
CA VAL A 5 1.88 29.03 -11.48
C VAL A 5 1.06 27.74 -11.42
N LEU A 6 0.27 27.46 -12.46
CA LEU A 6 -0.60 26.28 -12.56
C LEU A 6 0.24 24.99 -12.63
N TYR A 7 1.37 25.03 -13.33
CA TYR A 7 2.31 23.91 -13.38
C TYR A 7 2.94 23.60 -12.01
N ASN A 8 3.39 24.63 -11.30
CA ASN A 8 3.96 24.46 -9.96
C ASN A 8 2.93 23.91 -8.96
N LEU A 9 1.67 24.38 -9.05
CA LEU A 9 0.59 23.87 -8.21
C LEU A 9 0.33 22.37 -8.46
N GLU A 10 0.29 21.95 -9.73
CA GLU A 10 0.11 20.54 -10.10
C GLU A 10 1.24 19.65 -9.54
N LEU A 11 2.49 20.13 -9.58
CA LEU A 11 3.65 19.42 -9.01
C LEU A 11 3.53 19.25 -7.50
N VAL A 12 3.22 20.33 -6.77
CA VAL A 12 3.08 20.28 -5.31
C VAL A 12 1.94 19.36 -4.89
N LEU A 13 0.81 19.39 -5.59
CA LEU A 13 -0.32 18.50 -5.32
C LEU A 13 0.05 17.04 -5.56
N LYS A 14 0.69 16.72 -6.68
CA LYS A 14 1.18 15.36 -6.95
C LYS A 14 2.10 14.86 -5.85
N GLN A 15 3.03 15.69 -5.39
CA GLN A 15 3.97 15.30 -4.35
C GLN A 15 3.27 15.00 -3.02
N LYS A 16 2.26 15.78 -2.64
CA LYS A 16 1.42 15.51 -1.45
C LYS A 16 0.70 14.17 -1.57
N TRP A 17 0.09 13.88 -2.72
CA TRP A 17 -0.60 12.60 -2.96
C TRP A 17 0.36 11.40 -2.93
N ILE A 18 1.58 11.54 -3.47
CA ILE A 18 2.62 10.52 -3.38
C ILE A 18 2.98 10.24 -1.93
N VAL A 19 3.23 11.30 -1.14
CA VAL A 19 3.58 11.15 0.28
C VAL A 19 2.48 10.43 1.04
N LEU A 20 1.22 10.79 0.84
CA LEU A 20 0.08 10.09 1.46
C LEU A 20 0.00 8.62 1.04
N SER A 21 0.19 8.32 -0.25
CA SER A 21 0.20 6.95 -0.76
C SER A 21 1.34 6.11 -0.19
N ILE A 22 2.52 6.70 -0.01
CA ILE A 22 3.66 6.04 0.64
C ILE A 22 3.37 5.80 2.13
N ILE A 23 2.78 6.77 2.83
CA ILE A 23 2.38 6.60 4.23
C ILE A 23 1.37 5.45 4.35
N SER A 24 0.36 5.39 3.48
CA SER A 24 -0.60 4.28 3.45
C SER A 24 0.09 2.92 3.26
N PHE A 25 1.05 2.84 2.33
CA PHE A 25 1.82 1.62 2.12
C PHE A 25 2.65 1.22 3.35
N LEU A 26 3.37 2.18 3.97
CA LEU A 26 4.17 1.94 5.16
C LEU A 26 3.31 1.51 6.36
N VAL A 27 2.14 2.14 6.56
CA VAL A 27 1.18 1.70 7.57
C VAL A 27 0.69 0.28 7.26
N GLY A 28 0.42 -0.03 5.99
CA GLY A 28 0.08 -1.38 5.55
C GLY A 28 1.15 -2.41 5.91
N LEU A 29 2.44 -2.09 5.72
CA LEU A 29 3.56 -2.95 6.16
C LEU A 29 3.63 -3.07 7.69
N LEU A 30 3.41 -1.98 8.43
CA LEU A 30 3.43 -2.01 9.90
C LEU A 30 2.30 -2.87 10.47
N LEU A 31 1.15 -2.93 9.82
CA LEU A 31 0.03 -3.80 10.23
C LEU A 31 0.36 -5.31 10.13
N TRP A 32 1.36 -5.67 9.34
CA TRP A 32 1.87 -7.05 9.28
C TRP A 32 2.81 -7.41 10.43
N VAL A 33 3.44 -6.41 11.07
CA VAL A 33 4.44 -6.64 12.13
C VAL A 33 3.91 -7.49 13.29
N PRO A 34 2.70 -7.25 13.84
CA PRO A 34 2.16 -8.09 14.90
C PRO A 34 1.97 -9.56 14.48
N ASN A 35 1.66 -9.80 13.21
CA ASN A 35 1.44 -11.15 12.67
C ASN A 35 2.74 -11.95 12.56
N PHE A 36 3.87 -11.28 12.28
CA PHE A 36 5.17 -11.95 12.19
C PHE A 36 5.90 -12.08 13.53
N ILE A 37 5.70 -11.15 14.47
CA ILE A 37 6.47 -11.12 15.73
C ILE A 37 5.73 -11.84 16.86
N ASN A 38 4.41 -11.62 16.98
CA ASN A 38 3.70 -12.02 18.17
C ASN A 38 2.82 -13.27 17.99
N ASP A 39 2.76 -13.84 16.78
CA ASP A 39 1.92 -14.98 16.39
C ASP A 39 0.43 -14.84 16.78
N PHE A 40 0.01 -13.62 17.11
CA PHE A 40 -1.35 -13.36 17.55
C PHE A 40 -2.24 -13.13 16.34
N GLY A 41 -3.21 -14.02 16.16
CA GLY A 41 -4.27 -13.97 15.15
C GLY A 41 -5.30 -12.84 15.34
N TYR A 42 -4.92 -11.68 15.89
CA TYR A 42 -5.82 -10.54 16.10
C TYR A 42 -6.28 -9.86 14.80
N GLY A 43 -5.86 -10.36 13.64
CA GLY A 43 -6.35 -9.88 12.35
C GLY A 43 -5.99 -8.43 12.04
N TYR A 44 -4.95 -7.86 12.67
CA TYR A 44 -4.52 -6.48 12.40
C TYR A 44 -4.17 -6.26 10.91
N TRP A 45 -3.69 -7.30 10.23
CA TRP A 45 -3.44 -7.29 8.80
C TRP A 45 -4.74 -7.06 7.98
N LEU A 46 -5.95 -7.31 8.51
CA LEU A 46 -7.22 -7.02 7.80
C LEU A 46 -7.37 -5.55 7.47
N TRP A 47 -6.75 -4.66 8.25
CA TRP A 47 -6.75 -3.23 7.98
C TRP A 47 -6.03 -2.88 6.67
N THR A 48 -5.17 -3.76 6.12
CA THR A 48 -4.56 -3.54 4.79
C THR A 48 -5.59 -3.57 3.66
N PHE A 49 -6.75 -4.24 3.85
CA PHE A 49 -7.87 -4.19 2.90
C PHE A 49 -8.59 -2.84 2.85
N LEU A 50 -8.41 -1.99 3.86
CA LEU A 50 -8.94 -0.63 3.88
C LEU A 50 -7.84 0.37 3.50
N ILE A 51 -6.69 0.28 4.15
CA ILE A 51 -5.59 1.24 3.97
C ILE A 51 -4.94 1.12 2.59
N GLY A 52 -4.81 -0.10 2.06
CA GLY A 52 -4.25 -0.34 0.74
C GLY A 52 -5.08 0.31 -0.38
N PRO A 53 -6.41 0.06 -0.51
CA PRO A 53 -7.22 0.75 -1.51
C PRO A 53 -7.22 2.29 -1.36
N ILE A 54 -7.19 2.81 -0.13
CA ILE A 54 -7.01 4.25 0.11
C ILE A 54 -5.68 4.73 -0.50
N GLY A 55 -4.59 4.00 -0.26
CA GLY A 55 -3.29 4.29 -0.85
C GLY A 55 -3.26 4.17 -2.38
N VAL A 56 -4.05 3.24 -2.96
CA VAL A 56 -4.26 3.14 -4.42
C VAL A 56 -4.94 4.39 -4.96
N VAL A 57 -5.98 4.89 -4.29
CA VAL A 57 -6.65 6.14 -4.67
C VAL A 57 -5.67 7.32 -4.63
N PHE A 58 -4.83 7.41 -3.58
CA PHE A 58 -3.79 8.44 -3.52
C PHE A 58 -2.74 8.29 -4.63
N GLY A 59 -2.34 7.06 -4.97
CA GLY A 59 -1.44 6.77 -6.08
C GLY A 59 -2.02 7.18 -7.44
N TYR A 60 -3.33 6.97 -7.63
CA TYR A 60 -4.06 7.42 -8.81
C TYR A 60 -4.12 8.95 -8.92
N LEU A 61 -4.45 9.65 -7.82
CA LEU A 61 -4.43 11.12 -7.76
C LEU A 61 -3.04 11.70 -8.01
N ALA A 62 -1.99 11.02 -7.53
CA ALA A 62 -0.59 11.34 -7.81
C ALA A 62 -0.15 11.05 -9.26
N ARG A 63 -0.92 10.26 -10.02
CA ARG A 63 -0.54 9.66 -11.31
C ARG A 63 0.77 8.84 -11.22
N SER A 64 0.96 8.15 -10.11
CA SER A 64 2.14 7.29 -9.88
C SER A 64 1.76 5.82 -9.96
N ILE A 65 2.14 5.17 -11.06
CA ILE A 65 1.93 3.73 -11.26
C ILE A 65 2.61 2.92 -10.15
N VAL A 66 3.81 3.34 -9.74
CA VAL A 66 4.55 2.68 -8.65
C VAL A 66 3.74 2.71 -7.35
N ALA A 67 3.18 3.87 -7.00
CA ALA A 67 2.41 4.02 -5.78
C ALA A 67 1.10 3.19 -5.81
N ILE A 68 0.46 3.11 -6.97
CA ILE A 68 -0.69 2.22 -7.21
C ILE A 68 -0.30 0.76 -7.01
N VAL A 69 0.76 0.29 -7.67
CA VAL A 69 1.19 -1.11 -7.62
C VAL A 69 1.58 -1.52 -6.20
N LEU A 70 2.33 -0.69 -5.47
CA LEU A 70 2.71 -0.97 -4.08
C LEU A 70 1.51 -1.11 -3.16
N ASN A 71 0.53 -0.22 -3.28
CA ASN A 71 -0.66 -0.26 -2.45
C ASN A 71 -1.61 -1.40 -2.84
N THR A 72 -1.70 -1.74 -4.13
CA THR A 72 -2.42 -2.95 -4.57
C THR A 72 -1.74 -4.20 -4.02
N PHE A 73 -0.42 -4.27 -4.06
CA PHE A 73 0.34 -5.41 -3.55
C PHE A 73 0.10 -5.62 -2.05
N ILE A 74 0.13 -4.56 -1.23
CA ILE A 74 -0.13 -4.68 0.21
C ILE A 74 -1.60 -5.00 0.53
N THR A 75 -2.55 -4.63 -0.34
CA THR A 75 -3.96 -5.07 -0.22
C THR A 75 -4.10 -6.58 -0.39
N PHE A 76 -3.42 -7.15 -1.39
CA PHE A 76 -3.51 -8.59 -1.69
C PHE A 76 -2.44 -9.43 -0.99
N SER A 77 -1.57 -8.82 -0.18
CA SER A 77 -0.43 -9.50 0.42
C SER A 77 -0.84 -10.69 1.30
N PHE A 78 -2.01 -10.63 1.94
CA PHE A 78 -2.53 -11.74 2.72
C PHE A 78 -2.66 -13.02 1.89
N PHE A 79 -3.31 -12.93 0.73
CA PHE A 79 -3.49 -14.09 -0.15
C PHE A 79 -2.16 -14.63 -0.66
N ILE A 80 -1.21 -13.73 -0.96
CA ILE A 80 0.12 -14.08 -1.42
C ILE A 80 0.87 -14.86 -0.33
N PHE A 81 0.90 -14.34 0.91
CA PHE A 81 1.60 -14.99 2.01
C PHE A 81 0.95 -16.33 2.39
N MET A 82 -0.38 -16.41 2.43
CA MET A 82 -1.09 -17.66 2.68
C MET A 82 -0.79 -18.72 1.62
N PHE A 83 -0.82 -18.33 0.34
CA PHE A 83 -0.51 -19.25 -0.76
C PHE A 83 0.92 -19.79 -0.66
N ILE A 84 1.90 -18.90 -0.40
CA ILE A 84 3.30 -19.29 -0.26
C ILE A 84 3.50 -20.21 0.95
N GLY A 85 2.89 -19.91 2.09
CA GLY A 85 2.95 -20.74 3.29
C GLY A 85 2.41 -22.15 3.04
N SER A 86 1.21 -22.26 2.46
CA SER A 86 0.61 -23.56 2.15
C SER A 86 1.40 -24.35 1.10
N LEU A 87 1.99 -23.67 0.10
CA LEU A 87 2.84 -24.33 -0.88
C LEU A 87 4.10 -24.91 -0.21
N TRP A 88 4.71 -24.16 0.70
CA TRP A 88 5.89 -24.60 1.45
C TRP A 88 5.59 -25.85 2.28
N GLU A 89 4.51 -25.85 3.06
CA GLU A 89 4.04 -26.99 3.87
C GLU A 89 3.66 -28.22 3.04
N SER A 90 3.29 -28.04 1.77
CA SER A 90 2.97 -29.18 0.90
C SER A 90 4.21 -29.87 0.31
N ILE A 91 5.33 -29.15 0.21
CA ILE A 91 6.57 -29.63 -0.39
C ILE A 91 7.50 -30.23 0.66
N TYR A 92 7.52 -29.66 1.87
CA TYR A 92 8.38 -30.04 3.00
C TYR A 92 7.56 -30.61 4.15
#